data_AF-A0A1K1QYU0-F1
#
_entry.id   AF-A0A1K1QYU0-F1
#
_cell.length_a   1.000
_cell.length_b   1.000
_cell.length_c   1.000
_cell.angle_alpha   90.00
_cell.angle_beta   90.00
_cell.angle_gamma   90.00
#
_symmetry.space_group_name_H-M   'P 1'
#
loop_
_entity.id
_entity.type
_entity.pdbx_description
1 polymer ?
#
loop_
_entity_poly.entity_id
_entity_poly.type
_entity_poly.pdbx_seq_one_letter_code
_entity_poly.pdbx_strand_id
1 'polypeptide(L)'
;MDEEIINIPTLYDWAGGMPAFEKLMTVFYQKVLHDELLAPVFKHMSADHQLHVAHFIAEVFGGPKMYSGEGGSHFKMIQNIWVNILQKRIESVGLNY
;
A
#
# COMPACT_ATOMS: atom_id res chain seq x y z
N MET A 1 -1.74 43.46 4.56
CA MET A 1 -0.56 42.65 4.23
C MET A 1 -1.12 41.25 4.14
N ASP A 2 -1.52 40.86 2.93
CA ASP A 2 -2.16 39.58 2.72
C ASP A 2 -1.08 38.51 2.86
N GLU A 3 -1.25 37.63 3.85
CA GLU A 3 -0.36 36.47 3.99
C GLU A 3 -0.49 35.64 2.71
N GLU A 4 0.58 35.63 1.92
CA GLU A 4 0.71 34.74 0.78
C GLU A 4 0.69 33.31 1.32
N ILE A 5 -0.47 32.64 1.19
CA ILE A 5 -0.60 31.26 1.65
C ILE A 5 0.28 30.39 0.76
N ILE A 6 1.46 30.04 1.26
CA ILE A 6 2.32 29.04 0.64
C ILE A 6 1.58 27.70 0.74
N ASN A 7 0.93 27.31 -0.36
CA ASN A 7 0.32 25.99 -0.46
C ASN A 7 1.42 24.97 -0.73
N ILE A 8 1.94 24.38 0.35
CA ILE A 8 2.95 23.31 0.26
C ILE A 8 2.29 22.06 -0.31
N PRO A 9 2.75 21.52 -1.46
CA PRO A 9 2.15 20.33 -2.05
C PRO A 9 2.29 19.11 -1.12
N THR A 10 1.30 18.22 -1.16
CA THR A 10 1.34 16.98 -0.38
C THR A 10 2.37 16.01 -0.94
N LEU A 11 2.76 14.98 -0.17
CA LEU A 11 3.63 13.93 -0.70
C LEU A 11 2.99 13.20 -1.88
N TYR A 12 1.66 13.07 -1.90
CA TYR A 12 0.90 12.58 -3.03
C TYR A 12 1.12 13.44 -4.30
N ASP A 13 1.06 14.76 -4.16
CA ASP A 13 1.30 15.69 -5.28
C ASP A 13 2.74 15.60 -5.78
N TRP A 14 3.70 15.60 -4.85
CA TRP A 14 5.13 15.43 -5.17
C TRP A 14 5.44 14.09 -5.85
N ALA A 15 4.73 13.02 -5.48
CA ALA A 15 4.91 11.69 -6.07
C ALA A 15 4.31 11.56 -7.49
N GLY A 16 3.53 12.53 -7.95
CA GLY A 16 2.87 12.51 -9.26
C GLY A 16 1.42 12.01 -9.22
N GLY A 17 0.78 12.03 -8.06
CA GLY A 17 -0.63 11.69 -7.87
C GLY A 17 -0.96 10.20 -8.05
N MET A 18 -2.26 9.87 -8.14
CA MET A 18 -2.76 8.50 -8.14
C MET A 18 -2.13 7.59 -9.21
N PRO A 19 -1.91 8.05 -10.46
CA PRO A 19 -1.28 7.21 -11.48
C PRO A 19 0.11 6.71 -11.09
N ALA A 20 0.85 7.48 -10.27
CA ALA A 20 2.15 7.06 -9.77
C ALA A 20 2.03 5.91 -8.76
N PHE A 21 1.04 5.96 -7.86
CA PHE A 21 0.81 4.91 -6.87
C PHE A 21 0.25 3.62 -7.50
N GLU A 22 -0.67 3.73 -8.47
CA GLU A 22 -1.18 2.57 -9.22
C GLU A 22 -0.04 1.87 -9.98
N LYS A 23 0.83 2.64 -10.64
CA LYS A 23 2.02 2.11 -11.30
C LYS A 23 3.00 1.49 -10.31
N LEU A 24 3.25 2.16 -9.18
CA LEU A 24 4.11 1.65 -8.12
C LEU A 24 3.63 0.28 -7.65
N MET A 25 2.33 0.14 -7.35
CA MET A 25 1.77 -1.13 -6.89
C MET A 25 1.80 -2.19 -7.98
N THR A 26 1.52 -1.85 -9.24
CA THR A 26 1.65 -2.78 -10.36
C THR A 26 3.07 -3.36 -10.44
N VAL A 27 4.09 -2.50 -10.40
CA VAL A 27 5.50 -2.92 -10.45
C VAL A 27 5.90 -3.69 -9.19
N PHE A 28 5.41 -3.28 -8.01
CA PHE A 28 5.66 -3.98 -6.75
C PHE A 28 5.14 -5.42 -6.81
N TYR A 29 3.88 -5.62 -7.21
CA TYR A 29 3.28 -6.95 -7.32
C TYR A 29 3.99 -7.80 -8.38
N GLN A 30 4.41 -7.22 -9.50
CA GLN A 30 5.26 -7.92 -10.48
C GLN A 30 6.57 -8.40 -9.85
N LYS A 31 7.25 -7.57 -9.04
CA LYS A 31 8.53 -7.93 -8.42
C LYS A 31 8.40 -8.97 -7.32
N VAL A 32 7.43 -8.83 -6.41
CA VAL A 32 7.28 -9.77 -5.28
C VAL A 32 6.88 -11.17 -5.71
N LEU A 33 6.25 -11.33 -6.88
CA LEU A 33 5.95 -12.65 -7.44
C LEU A 33 7.20 -13.39 -7.93
N HIS A 34 8.32 -12.70 -8.14
CA HIS A 34 9.61 -13.31 -8.49
C HIS A 34 10.50 -13.56 -7.27
N ASP A 35 10.07 -13.17 -6.07
CA ASP A 35 10.81 -13.37 -4.82
C ASP A 35 10.34 -14.66 -4.15
N GLU A 36 11.25 -15.59 -3.85
CA GLU A 36 10.89 -16.92 -3.32
C GLU A 36 10.16 -16.87 -1.97
N LEU A 37 10.48 -15.88 -1.12
CA LEU A 37 9.88 -15.72 0.20
C LEU A 37 8.53 -15.01 0.13
N LEU A 38 8.41 -13.98 -0.71
CA LEU A 38 7.22 -13.14 -0.80
C LEU A 38 6.18 -13.71 -1.77
N ALA A 39 6.57 -14.39 -2.84
CA ALA A 39 5.65 -14.90 -3.84
C ALA A 39 4.50 -15.75 -3.25
N PRO A 40 4.75 -16.67 -2.29
CA PRO A 40 3.67 -17.44 -1.67
C PRO A 40 2.67 -16.60 -0.85
N VAL A 41 3.03 -15.38 -0.45
CA VAL A 41 2.14 -14.42 0.24
C VAL A 41 1.23 -13.72 -0.77
N PHE A 42 1.81 -13.29 -1.89
CA PHE A 42 1.13 -12.38 -2.83
C PHE A 42 0.48 -13.08 -4.04
N LYS A 43 0.81 -14.35 -4.32
CA LYS A 43 0.36 -15.09 -5.53
C LYS A 43 -1.17 -15.21 -5.73
N HIS A 44 -1.96 -14.99 -4.69
CA HIS A 44 -3.43 -15.09 -4.74
C HIS A 44 -4.14 -13.74 -4.71
N MET A 45 -3.40 -12.63 -4.74
CA MET A 45 -3.98 -11.29 -4.72
C MET A 45 -4.43 -10.87 -6.12
N SER A 46 -5.69 -10.50 -6.26
CA SER A 46 -6.27 -10.02 -7.53
C SER A 46 -5.73 -8.63 -7.90
N ALA A 47 -5.84 -8.25 -9.18
CA ALA A 47 -5.51 -6.89 -9.63
C ALA A 47 -6.31 -5.81 -8.88
N ASP A 48 -7.59 -6.06 -8.60
CA ASP A 48 -8.44 -5.17 -7.80
C ASP A 48 -7.88 -4.96 -6.39
N HIS A 49 -7.33 -6.01 -5.77
CA HIS A 49 -6.65 -5.86 -4.48
C HIS A 49 -5.41 -4.97 -4.58
N GLN A 50 -4.64 -5.07 -5.68
CA GLN A 50 -3.46 -4.21 -5.90
C GLN A 50 -3.86 -2.73 -6.01
N LEU A 51 -4.94 -2.44 -6.75
CA LEU A 51 -5.50 -1.09 -6.88
C LEU A 51 -6.02 -0.58 -5.53
N HIS A 52 -6.71 -1.43 -4.78
CA HIS A 52 -7.21 -1.07 -3.45
C HIS A 52 -6.06 -0.70 -2.49
N VAL A 53 -4.93 -1.41 -2.54
CA VAL A 53 -3.72 -1.05 -1.78
C VAL A 53 -3.08 0.23 -2.31
N ALA A 54 -3.09 0.48 -3.62
CA ALA A 54 -2.59 1.74 -4.19
C ALA A 54 -3.38 2.94 -3.67
N HIS A 55 -4.72 2.85 -3.67
CA HIS A 55 -5.61 3.89 -3.14
C HIS A 55 -5.37 4.14 -1.65
N PHE A 56 -5.15 3.09 -0.86
CA PHE A 56 -4.80 3.21 0.56
C PHE A 56 -3.51 4.01 0.75
N ILE A 57 -2.43 3.65 0.04
CA ILE A 57 -1.13 4.32 0.19
C ILE A 57 -1.23 5.78 -0.29
N ALA A 58 -1.92 6.03 -1.41
CA ALA A 58 -2.16 7.38 -1.92
C ALA A 58 -2.89 8.25 -0.90
N GLU A 59 -3.92 7.73 -0.22
CA GLU A 59 -4.65 8.44 0.83
C GLU A 59 -3.75 8.75 2.04
N VAL A 60 -2.91 7.80 2.47
CA VAL A 60 -1.92 8.02 3.55
C VAL A 60 -0.92 9.13 3.20
N PHE A 61 -0.60 9.31 1.91
CA PHE A 61 0.33 10.33 1.42
C PHE A 61 -0.31 11.72 1.23
N GLY A 62 -1.58 11.87 1.62
CA GLY A 62 -2.34 13.12 1.50
C GLY A 62 -3.18 13.23 0.24
N GLY A 63 -3.35 12.13 -0.50
CA GLY A 63 -4.22 12.06 -1.67
C GLY A 63 -5.71 12.01 -1.33
N PRO A 64 -6.58 11.92 -2.35
CA PRO A 64 -8.02 11.88 -2.16
C PRO A 64 -8.48 10.63 -1.38
N LYS A 65 -9.62 10.74 -0.69
CA LYS A 65 -10.24 9.65 0.10
C LYS A 65 -10.91 8.57 -0.78
N MET A 66 -10.15 7.97 -1.68
CA MET A 66 -10.61 6.88 -2.54
C MET A 66 -10.74 5.57 -1.76
N TYR A 67 -9.81 5.30 -0.84
CA TYR A 67 -9.80 4.05 -0.09
C TYR A 67 -10.86 4.03 1.03
N SER A 68 -10.87 5.05 1.89
CA SER A 68 -11.87 5.13 2.96
C SER A 68 -13.28 5.45 2.44
N GLY A 69 -13.38 6.19 1.33
CA GLY A 69 -14.66 6.51 0.67
C GLY A 69 -15.39 5.29 0.12
N GLU A 70 -14.66 4.25 -0.29
CA GLU A 70 -15.20 2.97 -0.77
C GLU A 70 -15.46 1.95 0.37
N GLY A 71 -15.41 2.39 1.64
CA GLY A 71 -15.61 1.53 2.81
C GLY A 71 -14.35 0.80 3.28
N GLY A 72 -13.18 1.15 2.75
CA GLY A 72 -11.88 0.67 3.22
C GLY A 72 -11.61 1.11 4.67
N SER A 73 -10.96 0.24 5.44
CA SER A 73 -10.57 0.52 6.82
C SER A 73 -9.06 0.41 6.96
N HIS A 74 -8.41 1.55 7.25
CA HIS A 74 -6.97 1.63 7.43
C HIS A 74 -6.48 0.64 8.50
N PHE A 75 -7.25 0.48 9.57
CA PHE A 75 -6.98 -0.49 10.63
C PHE A 75 -6.99 -1.94 10.11
N LYS A 76 -8.03 -2.33 9.35
CA LYS A 76 -8.11 -3.68 8.76
C LYS A 76 -6.99 -3.93 7.74
N MET A 77 -6.64 -2.92 6.94
CA MET A 77 -5.53 -3.02 6.00
C MET A 77 -4.21 -3.29 6.72
N ILE A 78 -3.92 -2.50 7.75
CA ILE A 78 -2.74 -2.67 8.61
C ILE A 78 -2.74 -4.07 9.22
N GLN A 79 -3.82 -4.52 9.86
CA GLN A 79 -3.89 -5.87 10.43
C GLN A 79 -3.56 -6.97 9.40
N ASN A 80 -4.10 -6.88 8.19
CA ASN A 80 -3.87 -7.87 7.14
C ASN A 80 -2.42 -7.87 6.62
N ILE A 81 -1.80 -6.70 6.49
CA ILE A 81 -0.41 -6.59 6.04
C ILE A 81 0.55 -7.13 7.11
N TRP A 82 0.40 -6.70 8.38
CA TRP A 82 1.35 -7.02 9.43
C TRP A 82 1.23 -8.47 9.92
N VAL A 83 0.02 -9.00 10.07
CA VAL A 83 -0.16 -10.38 10.57
C VAL A 83 0.42 -11.39 9.58
N ASN A 84 0.13 -11.24 8.28
CA ASN A 84 0.58 -12.21 7.28
C ASN A 84 2.10 -12.18 7.08
N ILE A 85 2.71 -11.00 7.05
CA ILE A 85 4.16 -10.87 6.87
C ILE A 85 4.92 -11.37 8.10
N LEU A 86 4.47 -11.02 9.30
CA LEU A 86 5.12 -11.46 10.54
C LEU A 86 4.96 -12.96 10.75
N GLN A 87 3.78 -13.53 10.47
CA GLN A 87 3.54 -14.97 10.55
C GLN A 87 4.47 -15.74 9.60
N LYS A 88 4.57 -15.32 8.34
CA LYS A 88 5.47 -15.93 7.35
C LYS A 88 6.93 -15.80 7.76
N ARG A 89 7.32 -14.66 8.37
CA ARG A 89 8.67 -14.47 8.88
C ARG A 89 8.95 -15.44 10.02
N ILE A 90 8.07 -15.57 11.01
CA ILE A 90 8.20 -16.52 12.13
C ILE A 90 8.36 -17.96 11.61
N GLU A 91 7.53 -18.37 10.65
CA GLU A 91 7.62 -19.67 9.99
C GLU A 91 8.96 -19.87 9.26
N SER A 92 9.47 -18.84 8.59
CA SER A 92 10.76 -18.90 7.86
C SER A 92 11.99 -19.01 8.77
N VAL A 93 11.93 -18.50 10.01
CA VAL A 93 13.02 -18.61 10.99
C VAL A 93 12.90 -19.83 11.92
N GLY A 94 11.87 -20.67 11.76
CA GLY A 94 11.72 -21.92 12.52
C GLY A 94 11.52 -21.72 14.03
N LEU A 95 11.07 -20.54 14.46
CA LEU A 95 10.77 -20.26 15.86
C LEU A 95 9.38 -20.82 16.19
N ASN A 96 9.35 -22.06 16.67
CA ASN A 96 8.17 -22.62 17.33
C ASN A 96 8.20 -22.19 18.81
N TYR A 97 7.14 -21.53 19.27
CA TYR A 97 6.88 -21.32 20.70
C TYR A 97 6.10 -22.51 21.27
#